data_AF-A0A7Y4VDF5-F1
#
_entry.id   AF-A0A7Y4VDF5-F1
#
_cell.length_a   1.000
_cell.length_b   1.000
_cell.length_c   1.000
_cell.angle_alpha   90.00
_cell.angle_beta   90.00
_cell.angle_gamma   90.00
#
_symmetry.space_group_name_H-M   'P 1'
#
loop_
_entity.id
_entity.type
_entity.pdbx_description
1 polymer ?
#
loop_
_entity_poly.entity_id
_entity_poly.type
_entity_poly.pdbx_seq_one_letter_code
_entity_poly.pdbx_strand_id
1 'polypeptide(L)'
;MKADTGEWVRFAEADFNAATALNRSRAKHISNIIGFHCQQCVEKYFKARLEEESLPVPKIHSLTALLGLLLPKEPLWASFTPSLLLLNNFAVKFRYPGHVATRADAREALKACRSIRGEVRLSLGLSKK
;
A
#
# COMPACT_ATOMS: atom_id res chain seq x y z
N MET A 1 -14.71 13.85 -2.09
CA MET A 1 -14.17 12.69 -2.82
C MET A 1 -14.61 12.74 -4.26
N LYS A 2 -13.65 12.92 -5.18
CA LYS A 2 -13.88 12.85 -6.63
C LYS A 2 -14.24 11.43 -7.07
N ALA A 3 -14.84 11.30 -8.26
CA ALA A 3 -15.21 9.99 -8.82
C ALA A 3 -13.98 9.07 -8.95
N ASP A 4 -12.91 9.57 -9.58
CA ASP A 4 -11.67 8.81 -9.80
C ASP A 4 -10.96 8.47 -8.48
N THR A 5 -10.99 9.38 -7.49
CA THR A 5 -10.52 9.08 -6.12
C THR A 5 -11.26 7.87 -5.55
N GLY A 6 -12.59 7.83 -5.69
CA GLY A 6 -13.42 6.73 -5.21
C GLY A 6 -13.07 5.40 -5.87
N GLU A 7 -12.76 5.42 -7.17
CA GLU A 7 -12.31 4.23 -7.89
C GLU A 7 -10.93 3.73 -7.40
N TRP A 8 -9.97 4.64 -7.18
CA TRP A 8 -8.69 4.27 -6.58
C TRP A 8 -8.86 3.62 -5.20
N VAL A 9 -9.72 4.19 -4.35
CA VAL A 9 -10.04 3.62 -3.04
C VAL A 9 -10.62 2.22 -3.20
N ARG A 10 -11.56 2.01 -4.12
CA ARG A 10 -12.15 0.68 -4.39
C ARG A 10 -11.08 -0.34 -4.78
N PHE A 11 -10.14 0.03 -5.65
CA PHE A 11 -9.05 -0.86 -6.03
C PHE A 11 -8.09 -1.15 -4.87
N ALA A 12 -7.77 -0.15 -4.05
CA ALA A 12 -6.94 -0.33 -2.87
C ALA A 12 -7.60 -1.27 -1.84
N GLU A 13 -8.91 -1.14 -1.62
CA GLU A 13 -9.67 -2.02 -0.73
C GLU A 13 -9.70 -3.47 -1.25
N ALA A 14 -9.79 -3.67 -2.56
CA ALA A 14 -9.75 -5.01 -3.15
C ALA A 14 -8.41 -5.72 -2.84
N ASP A 15 -7.29 -5.00 -2.95
CA ASP A 15 -5.97 -5.55 -2.57
C ASP A 15 -5.88 -5.86 -1.08
N PHE A 16 -6.36 -4.95 -0.22
CA PHE A 16 -6.35 -5.17 1.22
C PHE A 16 -7.18 -6.41 1.61
N ASN A 17 -8.35 -6.57 1.01
CA ASN A 17 -9.22 -7.73 1.22
C ASN A 17 -8.55 -9.02 0.72
N ALA A 18 -7.86 -8.98 -0.42
CA ALA A 18 -7.09 -10.12 -0.90
C ALA A 18 -5.95 -10.49 0.08
N ALA A 19 -5.13 -9.53 0.48
CA ALA A 19 -4.02 -9.75 1.41
C ALA A 19 -4.49 -10.35 2.75
N THR A 20 -5.62 -9.85 3.28
CA THR A 20 -6.19 -10.34 4.54
C THR A 20 -6.82 -11.72 4.42
N ALA A 21 -7.50 -12.03 3.31
CA ALA A 21 -8.05 -13.36 3.05
C ALA A 21 -6.94 -14.42 2.92
N LEU A 22 -5.86 -14.09 2.19
CA LEU A 22 -4.73 -15.00 1.97
C LEU A 22 -3.91 -15.26 3.23
N ASN A 23 -3.97 -14.39 4.24
CA ASN A 23 -3.23 -14.55 5.50
C ASN A 23 -3.57 -15.84 6.27
N ARG A 24 -4.71 -16.47 5.99
CA ARG A 24 -5.10 -17.77 6.58
C ARG A 24 -4.48 -18.97 5.85
N SER A 25 -4.00 -18.79 4.62
CA SER A 25 -3.43 -19.85 3.81
C SER A 25 -2.03 -20.26 4.31
N ARG A 26 -1.70 -21.53 4.07
CA ARG A 26 -0.37 -22.12 4.32
C ARG A 26 0.35 -22.51 3.04
N ALA A 27 -0.17 -22.12 1.87
CA ALA A 27 0.44 -22.41 0.58
C ALA A 27 1.87 -21.86 0.50
N LYS A 28 2.74 -22.57 -0.25
CA LYS A 28 4.11 -22.14 -0.50
C LYS A 28 4.10 -20.77 -1.21
N HIS A 29 5.04 -19.90 -0.86
CA HIS A 29 5.20 -18.55 -1.44
C HIS A 29 4.03 -17.59 -1.22
N ILE A 30 3.01 -17.97 -0.44
CA ILE A 30 1.85 -17.10 -0.19
C ILE A 30 2.23 -15.76 0.45
N SER A 31 3.30 -15.74 1.26
CA SER A 31 3.86 -14.53 1.84
C SER A 31 4.25 -13.48 0.80
N ASN A 32 4.79 -13.91 -0.35
CA ASN A 32 5.16 -13.00 -1.44
C ASN A 32 3.91 -12.31 -2.00
N ILE A 33 2.84 -13.09 -2.19
CA ILE A 33 1.56 -12.60 -2.73
C ILE A 33 0.86 -11.66 -1.73
N ILE A 34 0.85 -12.01 -0.44
CA ILE A 34 0.29 -11.16 0.62
C ILE A 34 0.98 -9.80 0.62
N GLY A 35 2.31 -9.77 0.66
CA GLY A 35 3.04 -8.51 0.68
C GLY A 35 2.93 -7.72 -0.63
N PHE A 36 2.78 -8.39 -1.79
CA PHE A 36 2.49 -7.72 -3.06
C PHE A 36 1.17 -6.95 -3.00
N HIS A 37 0.09 -7.58 -2.54
CA HIS A 37 -1.19 -6.88 -2.36
C HIS A 37 -1.11 -5.78 -1.30
N CYS A 38 -0.34 -5.95 -0.23
CA CYS A 38 -0.07 -4.86 0.73
C CYS A 38 0.59 -3.65 0.06
N GLN A 39 1.59 -3.87 -0.79
CA GLN A 39 2.25 -2.79 -1.54
C GLN A 39 1.27 -2.11 -2.50
N GLN A 40 0.49 -2.88 -3.26
CA GLN A 40 -0.49 -2.36 -4.22
C GLN A 40 -1.61 -1.55 -3.53
N CYS A 41 -2.09 -2.02 -2.37
CA CYS A 41 -3.07 -1.29 -1.56
C CYS A 41 -2.54 0.10 -1.19
N VAL A 42 -1.32 0.20 -0.67
CA VAL A 42 -0.71 1.49 -0.29
C VAL A 42 -0.48 2.38 -1.51
N GLU A 43 0.00 1.81 -2.63
CA GLU A 43 0.22 2.55 -3.88
C GLU A 43 -1.07 3.21 -4.37
N LYS A 44 -2.15 2.44 -4.44
CA LYS A 44 -3.45 2.91 -4.91
C LYS A 44 -4.07 3.94 -3.97
N TYR A 45 -3.88 3.79 -2.66
CA TYR A 45 -4.30 4.80 -1.69
C TYR A 45 -3.53 6.12 -1.84
N PHE A 46 -2.21 6.07 -2.05
CA PHE A 46 -1.44 7.28 -2.33
C PHE A 46 -1.87 7.94 -3.65
N LYS A 47 -2.15 7.15 -4.68
CA LYS A 47 -2.72 7.64 -5.94
C LYS A 47 -4.11 8.26 -5.75
N ALA A 48 -4.96 7.67 -4.91
CA ALA A 48 -6.24 8.27 -4.52
C ALA A 48 -6.04 9.64 -3.85
N ARG A 49 -5.04 9.77 -2.95
CA ARG A 49 -4.77 11.03 -2.26
C ARG A 49 -4.24 12.12 -3.22
N LEU A 50 -3.35 11.75 -4.14
CA LEU A 50 -2.88 12.63 -5.20
C LEU A 50 -4.05 13.12 -6.08
N GLU A 51 -4.91 12.19 -6.50
CA GLU A 51 -6.11 12.50 -7.29
C GLU A 51 -7.03 13.48 -6.56
N GLU A 52 -7.29 13.26 -5.26
CA GLU A 52 -8.16 14.15 -4.48
C GLU A 52 -7.59 15.58 -4.40
N GLU A 53 -6.27 15.75 -4.30
CA GLU A 53 -5.60 17.07 -4.34
C GLU A 53 -5.49 17.68 -5.74
N SER A 54 -5.96 17.01 -6.79
CA SER A 54 -5.73 17.42 -8.18
C SER A 54 -4.25 17.45 -8.56
N LEU A 55 -3.43 16.59 -7.94
CA LEU A 55 -2.02 16.45 -8.28
C LEU A 55 -1.85 15.39 -9.38
N PRO A 56 -0.80 15.48 -10.23
CA PRO A 56 -0.52 14.45 -11.21
C PRO A 56 -0.36 13.07 -10.57
N VAL A 57 -0.99 12.06 -11.16
CA VAL A 57 -0.91 10.66 -10.72
C VAL A 57 0.07 9.90 -11.64
N PRO A 58 1.37 9.81 -11.29
CA PRO A 58 2.35 9.18 -12.16
C PRO A 58 2.16 7.66 -12.25
N LYS A 59 2.51 7.09 -13.41
CA LYS A 59 2.54 5.64 -13.64
C LYS A 59 3.84 5.02 -13.10
N ILE A 60 4.05 5.15 -11.79
CA ILE A 60 5.18 4.56 -11.06
C ILE A 60 4.67 3.66 -9.93
N HIS A 61 5.55 2.78 -9.46
CA HIS A 61 5.28 1.82 -8.38
C HIS A 61 6.09 2.06 -7.10
N SER A 62 6.99 3.05 -7.12
CA SER A 62 7.79 3.38 -5.94
C SER A 62 6.94 4.14 -4.92
N LEU A 63 6.65 3.49 -3.79
CA LEU A 63 5.87 4.11 -2.71
C LEU A 63 6.55 5.33 -2.10
N THR A 64 7.88 5.32 -1.99
CA THR A 64 8.66 6.45 -1.45
C THR A 64 8.65 7.64 -2.41
N ALA A 65 8.66 7.40 -3.73
CA ALA A 65 8.50 8.46 -4.72
C ALA A 65 7.10 9.08 -4.65
N LEU A 66 6.05 8.26 -4.53
CA LEU A 66 4.69 8.73 -4.34
C LEU A 66 4.53 9.51 -3.02
N LEU A 67 5.14 9.05 -1.93
CA LEU A 67 5.17 9.80 -0.67
C LEU A 67 5.78 11.18 -0.86
N GLY A 68 6.90 11.29 -1.58
CA GLY A 68 7.55 12.58 -1.85
C GLY A 68 6.62 13.62 -2.47
N LEU A 69 5.71 13.19 -3.35
CA LEU A 69 4.70 14.07 -3.96
C LEU A 69 3.60 14.49 -2.96
N LEU A 70 3.36 13.68 -1.93
CA LEU A 70 2.33 13.90 -0.92
C LEU A 70 2.84 14.69 0.28
N LEU A 71 4.14 14.69 0.58
CA LEU A 71 4.72 15.37 1.75
C LEU A 71 4.37 16.86 1.87
N PRO A 72 4.27 17.67 0.79
CA PRO A 72 3.82 19.06 0.91
C PRO A 72 2.40 19.21 1.49
N LYS A 73 1.56 18.17 1.37
CA LYS A 73 0.18 18.15 1.86
C LYS A 73 0.03 17.34 3.15
N GLU A 74 0.78 16.26 3.28
CA GLU A 74 0.73 15.30 4.38
C GLU A 74 2.11 15.14 5.04
N PRO A 75 2.67 16.18 5.67
CA PRO A 75 4.06 16.18 6.14
C PRO A 75 4.33 15.10 7.20
N LEU A 76 3.34 14.75 8.03
CA LEU A 76 3.46 13.72 9.06
C LEU A 76 3.65 12.31 8.48
N TRP A 77 3.28 12.11 7.20
CA TRP A 77 3.46 10.83 6.52
C TRP A 77 4.92 10.51 6.20
N ALA A 78 5.85 11.45 6.39
CA ALA A 78 7.29 11.18 6.36
C ALA A 78 7.68 10.00 7.27
N SER A 79 6.97 9.84 8.39
CA SER A 79 7.14 8.72 9.33
C SER A 79 6.86 7.34 8.72
N PHE A 80 6.16 7.25 7.59
CA PHE A 80 5.91 5.98 6.90
C PHE A 80 7.11 5.45 6.13
N THR A 81 8.14 6.26 5.89
CA THR A 81 9.29 5.89 5.04
C THR A 81 9.86 4.49 5.32
N PRO A 82 10.12 4.06 6.57
CA PRO A 82 10.60 2.70 6.84
C PRO A 82 9.63 1.61 6.39
N SER A 83 8.32 1.82 6.61
CA SER A 83 7.27 0.90 6.16
C SER A 83 7.17 0.84 4.64
N LEU A 84 7.33 1.97 3.94
CA LEU A 84 7.29 2.01 2.48
C LEU A 84 8.49 1.30 1.84
N LEU A 85 9.68 1.43 2.43
CA LEU A 85 10.88 0.70 1.99
C LEU A 85 10.69 -0.81 2.12
N LEU A 86 10.13 -1.27 3.25
CA LEU A 86 9.77 -2.67 3.44
C LEU A 86 8.78 -3.14 2.35
N LEU A 87 7.71 -2.39 2.13
CA LEU A 87 6.66 -2.74 1.16
C LEU A 87 7.18 -2.76 -0.29
N ASN A 88 8.05 -1.82 -0.67
CA ASN A 88 8.67 -1.79 -2.01
C ASN A 88 9.42 -3.08 -2.35
N ASN A 89 9.98 -3.80 -1.37
CA ASN A 89 10.65 -5.09 -1.61
C ASN A 89 9.67 -6.13 -2.19
N PHE A 90 8.38 -6.06 -1.87
CA PHE A 90 7.36 -6.97 -2.41
C PHE A 90 6.98 -6.65 -3.85
N ALA A 91 7.19 -5.42 -4.31
CA ALA A 91 7.01 -5.05 -5.71
C ALA A 91 8.20 -5.45 -6.59
N VAL A 92 9.34 -5.85 -6.03
CA VAL A 92 10.54 -6.16 -6.83
C VAL A 92 11.18 -7.47 -6.37
N LYS A 93 11.85 -7.46 -5.22
CA LYS A 93 12.72 -8.55 -4.73
C LYS A 93 12.03 -9.91 -4.75
N PHE A 94 10.83 -9.99 -4.16
CA PHE A 94 10.13 -11.27 -3.96
C PHE A 94 9.43 -11.82 -5.22
N ARG A 95 9.56 -11.16 -6.38
CA ARG A 95 9.08 -11.66 -7.67
C ARG A 95 10.13 -12.48 -8.42
N TYR A 96 11.39 -12.42 -8.01
CA TYR A 96 12.49 -13.12 -8.68
C TYR A 96 12.89 -14.39 -7.92
N PRO A 97 13.32 -15.45 -8.63
CA PRO A 97 13.83 -16.68 -8.01
C PRO A 97 14.94 -16.38 -6.98
N GLY A 98 15.02 -17.21 -5.93
CA GLY A 98 16.01 -17.05 -4.86
C GLY A 98 15.58 -16.11 -3.73
N HIS A 99 14.42 -15.46 -3.84
CA HIS A 99 13.87 -14.62 -2.77
C HIS A 99 12.48 -15.11 -2.35
N VAL A 100 12.38 -15.54 -1.10
CA VAL A 100 11.12 -16.01 -0.51
C VAL A 100 10.84 -15.21 0.74
N ALA A 101 9.70 -14.52 0.77
CA ALA A 101 9.24 -13.81 1.95
C ALA A 101 8.80 -14.83 3.00
N THR A 102 9.14 -14.55 4.25
CA THR A 102 8.72 -15.36 5.40
C THR A 102 7.30 -15.00 5.82
N ARG A 103 6.71 -15.78 6.74
CA ARG A 103 5.46 -15.38 7.39
C ARG A 103 5.62 -14.17 8.31
N ALA A 104 6.84 -13.90 8.79
CA ALA A 104 7.08 -12.69 9.58
C ALA A 104 7.01 -11.46 8.68
N ASP A 105 7.68 -11.50 7.53
CA ASP A 105 7.69 -10.42 6.53
C ASP A 105 6.26 -10.07 6.07
N ALA A 106 5.45 -11.10 5.76
CA ALA A 106 4.05 -10.89 5.35
C ALA A 106 3.19 -10.25 6.45
N ARG A 107 3.41 -10.64 7.72
CA ARG A 107 2.70 -10.03 8.87
C ARG A 107 3.12 -8.58 9.08
N GLU A 108 4.39 -8.28 8.93
CA GLU A 108 4.91 -6.92 9.02
C GLU A 108 4.36 -6.04 7.89
N ALA A 109 4.35 -6.55 6.65
CA ALA A 109 3.74 -5.89 5.50
C ALA A 109 2.24 -5.60 5.73
N LEU A 110 1.48 -6.56 6.25
CA LEU A 110 0.06 -6.37 6.59
C LEU A 110 -0.14 -5.33 7.69
N LYS A 111 0.72 -5.31 8.71
CA LYS A 111 0.67 -4.30 9.79
C LYS A 111 0.93 -2.90 9.24
N ALA A 112 1.99 -2.74 8.45
CA ALA A 112 2.35 -1.49 7.77
C ALA A 112 1.20 -1.00 6.86
N CYS A 113 0.72 -1.89 5.99
CA CYS A 113 -0.38 -1.60 5.06
C CYS A 113 -1.64 -1.16 5.81
N ARG A 114 -2.03 -1.84 6.89
CA ARG A 114 -3.21 -1.47 7.69
C ARG A 114 -3.06 -0.08 8.32
N SER A 115 -1.89 0.20 8.88
CA SER A 115 -1.60 1.50 9.51
C SER A 115 -1.72 2.63 8.49
N ILE A 116 -1.01 2.53 7.36
CA ILE A 116 -1.00 3.56 6.31
C ILE A 116 -2.39 3.71 5.69
N ARG A 117 -3.07 2.60 5.38
CA ARG A 117 -4.45 2.61 4.90
C ARG A 117 -5.37 3.38 5.84
N GLY A 118 -5.25 3.18 7.15
CA GLY A 118 -6.05 3.91 8.14
C GLY A 118 -5.88 5.42 8.06
N GLU A 119 -4.63 5.88 7.93
CA GLU A 119 -4.31 7.31 7.85
C GLU A 119 -4.75 7.92 6.50
N VAL A 120 -4.53 7.23 5.38
CA VAL A 120 -4.99 7.73 4.08
C VAL A 120 -6.51 7.80 4.04
N ARG A 121 -7.22 6.82 4.61
CA ARG A 121 -8.69 6.87 4.71
C ARG A 121 -9.18 8.10 5.46
N LEU A 122 -8.55 8.44 6.59
CA LEU A 122 -8.87 9.64 7.35
C LEU A 122 -8.64 10.92 6.53
N SER A 123 -7.51 11.01 5.80
CA SER A 123 -7.22 12.17 4.94
C SER A 123 -8.22 12.34 3.78
N LEU A 124 -8.94 11.28 3.40
CA LEU A 124 -10.00 11.29 2.40
C LEU A 124 -11.40 11.49 3.01
N GLY A 125 -11.51 11.78 4.31
CA GLY A 125 -12.78 11.94 5.01
C GLY A 125 -13.53 10.63 5.26
N LEU A 126 -12.86 9.48 5.22
CA LEU A 126 -13.43 8.15 5.47
C LEU A 126 -13.10 7.65 6.88
N SER A 127 -13.91 6.73 7.39
CA SER A 127 -13.65 6.10 8.70
C SER A 127 -12.37 5.24 8.71
N LYS A 128 -11.65 5.29 9.83
CA LYS A 128 -10.52 4.40 10.12
C LYS A 128 -11.06 2.97 10.25
N LYS A 129 -10.59 2.08 9.38
CA LYS A 129 -10.99 0.65 9.31
C LYS A 129 -9.75 -0.22 9.45
#